data_AF-B0R2N6-F1
#
_entry.id   AF-B0R2N6-F1
#
_cell.length_a   1.000
_cell.length_b   1.000
_cell.length_c   1.000
_cell.angle_alpha   90.00
_cell.angle_beta   90.00
_cell.angle_gamma   90.00
#
_symmetry.space_group_name_H-M   'P 1'
#
loop_
_entity.id
_entity.type
_entity.pdbx_description
1 polymer ?
#
loop_
_entity_poly.entity_id
_entity_poly.type
_entity_poly.pdbx_seq_one_letter_code
_entity_poly.pdbx_strand_id
1 'polypeptide(L)'
;MTDLSLFDTDADERAVSPVIGVILMVAITVILAAVIATAVLGFGDGNLQSNAQAGVTVEQNATDTYDVTLTKLGDNTEGIYCSDQGYDENVTSVGNRLTDCDENASVVAYTSGNDTQVVRTL
;
A
#
# COMPACT_ATOMS: atom_id res chain seq x y z
N MET A 1 -32.74 8.89 72.07
CA MET A 1 -33.29 9.32 70.76
C MET A 1 -32.09 9.70 69.90
N THR A 2 -31.46 8.70 69.30
CA THR A 2 -30.31 8.86 68.39
C THR A 2 -30.87 8.93 66.99
N ASP A 3 -30.71 10.10 66.38
CA ASP A 3 -31.10 10.38 65.01
C ASP A 3 -29.99 9.96 64.05
N LEU A 4 -30.42 9.62 62.84
CA LEU A 4 -29.73 9.84 61.58
C LEU A 4 -28.40 9.13 61.29
N SER A 5 -28.49 8.08 60.46
CA SER A 5 -27.58 7.93 59.31
C SER A 5 -28.38 7.41 58.12
N LEU A 6 -29.19 8.32 57.59
CA LEU A 6 -29.65 8.36 56.21
C LEU A 6 -28.40 8.60 55.31
N PHE A 7 -28.43 8.11 54.07
CA PHE A 7 -27.42 8.24 53.01
C PHE A 7 -26.35 7.13 52.95
N ASP A 8 -26.80 5.90 52.73
CA ASP A 8 -26.05 4.91 51.95
C ASP A 8 -26.64 4.88 50.53
N THR A 9 -26.41 5.94 49.73
CA THR A 9 -26.66 5.93 48.27
C THR A 9 -25.86 7.02 47.53
N ASP A 10 -24.62 7.32 47.92
CA ASP A 10 -23.76 8.28 47.19
C ASP A 10 -22.52 7.58 46.57
N ALA A 11 -22.63 6.30 46.22
CA ALA A 11 -21.54 5.57 45.56
C ALA A 11 -21.52 5.73 44.04
N ASP A 12 -22.62 6.11 43.38
CA ASP A 12 -22.74 5.96 41.92
C ASP A 12 -23.01 7.25 41.11
N GLU A 13 -23.30 8.38 41.76
CA GLU A 13 -23.58 9.63 41.05
C GLU A 13 -22.52 10.71 41.39
N ARG A 14 -21.27 10.48 41.00
CA ARG A 14 -20.33 11.61 40.85
C ARG A 14 -20.84 12.47 39.69
N ALA A 15 -21.84 13.32 39.97
CA ALA A 15 -22.32 14.35 39.08
C ALA A 15 -21.13 15.23 38.73
N VAL A 16 -20.55 14.96 37.56
CA VAL A 16 -19.50 15.80 36.98
C VAL A 16 -20.09 17.18 36.86
N SER A 17 -19.47 18.17 37.52
CA SER A 17 -19.95 19.55 37.42
C SER A 17 -20.00 19.94 35.93
N PRO A 18 -20.98 20.76 35.51
CA PRO A 18 -21.17 21.10 34.08
C PRO A 18 -19.88 21.55 33.39
N VAL A 19 -19.01 22.24 34.14
CA VAL A 19 -17.71 22.73 33.64
C VAL A 19 -16.67 21.61 33.55
N ILE A 20 -16.59 20.74 34.55
CA ILE A 20 -15.62 19.63 34.54
C ILE A 20 -16.01 18.57 33.50
N GLY A 21 -17.31 18.34 33.30
CA GLY A 21 -17.80 17.44 32.24
C GLY A 21 -17.38 17.90 30.85
N VAL A 22 -17.49 19.20 30.57
CA VAL A 22 -17.06 19.77 29.28
C VAL A 22 -15.56 19.65 29.09
N ILE A 23 -14.76 19.95 30.12
CA ILE A 23 -13.29 19.83 30.02
C ILE A 23 -12.88 18.38 29.74
N LEU A 24 -13.48 17.41 30.44
CA LEU A 24 -13.15 16.00 30.24
C LEU A 24 -13.60 15.47 28.87
N MET A 25 -14.78 15.88 28.39
CA MET A 25 -15.29 15.51 27.07
C MET A 25 -14.39 16.06 25.96
N VAL A 26 -13.99 17.33 26.06
CA VAL A 26 -13.12 17.97 25.07
C VAL A 26 -11.72 17.37 25.13
N ALA A 27 -11.16 17.12 26.32
CA ALA A 27 -9.82 16.56 26.45
C ALA A 27 -9.70 15.19 25.77
N ILE A 28 -10.63 14.27 26.02
CA ILE A 28 -10.56 12.92 25.44
C ILE A 28 -10.73 12.97 23.92
N THR A 29 -11.69 13.73 23.42
CA THR A 29 -11.95 13.83 21.98
C THR A 29 -10.79 14.46 21.22
N VAL A 30 -10.13 15.49 21.80
CA VAL A 30 -8.94 16.12 21.20
C VAL A 30 -7.76 15.15 21.16
N ILE A 31 -7.53 14.38 22.23
CA ILE A 31 -6.47 13.36 22.25
C ILE A 31 -6.74 12.29 21.19
N LEU A 32 -7.96 11.74 21.15
CA LEU A 32 -8.33 10.69 20.18
C LEU A 32 -8.21 11.19 18.73
N ALA A 33 -8.66 12.42 18.45
CA ALA A 33 -8.53 13.01 17.13
C ALA A 33 -7.06 13.18 16.70
N ALA A 34 -6.20 13.66 17.60
CA ALA A 34 -4.77 13.83 17.33
C ALA A 34 -4.08 12.48 17.05
N VAL A 35 -4.37 11.46 17.86
CA VAL A 35 -3.79 10.11 17.70
C VAL A 35 -4.22 9.48 16.38
N ILE A 36 -5.51 9.54 16.04
CA ILE A 36 -6.00 8.98 14.77
C ILE A 36 -5.43 9.75 13.58
N ALA A 37 -5.28 11.07 13.65
CA ALA A 37 -4.65 11.85 12.60
C ALA A 37 -3.20 11.38 12.35
N THR A 38 -2.42 11.15 13.41
CA THR A 38 -1.05 10.62 13.28
C THR A 38 -1.02 9.18 12.79
N ALA A 39 -1.97 8.34 13.19
CA ALA A 39 -2.06 6.97 12.71
C ALA A 39 -2.42 6.94 11.22
N VAL A 40 -3.44 7.69 10.79
CA VAL A 40 -3.91 7.76 9.40
C VAL A 40 -2.85 8.39 8.49
N LEU A 41 -2.22 9.49 8.90
CA LEU A 41 -1.11 10.09 8.15
C LEU A 41 0.12 9.18 8.11
N GLY A 42 0.43 8.47 9.21
CA GLY A 42 1.52 7.51 9.28
C GLY A 42 1.33 6.28 8.37
N PHE A 43 0.09 5.93 8.00
CA PHE A 43 -0.19 4.92 6.97
C PHE A 43 -0.04 5.45 5.53
N GLY A 44 -0.01 6.77 5.33
CA GLY A 44 0.15 7.39 4.02
C GLY A 44 1.58 7.28 3.46
N ASP A 45 2.57 7.33 4.33
CA ASP A 45 4.00 7.33 3.93
C ASP A 45 4.64 5.93 3.91
N GLY A 46 3.97 4.92 4.47
CA GLY A 46 4.58 3.62 4.72
C GLY A 46 4.43 2.56 3.62
N ASN A 47 3.64 2.81 2.57
CA ASN A 47 3.37 1.77 1.57
C ASN A 47 2.88 2.26 0.20
N LEU A 48 3.13 3.53 -0.15
CA LEU A 48 3.17 3.92 -1.56
C LEU A 48 4.52 3.49 -2.17
N GLN A 49 4.95 2.27 -1.83
CA GLN A 49 6.06 1.60 -2.48
C GLN A 49 5.69 1.59 -3.94
N SER A 50 6.36 2.45 -4.70
CA SER A 50 5.95 2.71 -6.05
C SER A 50 6.31 1.50 -6.88
N ASN A 51 5.36 0.57 -6.89
CA ASN A 51 5.50 -0.71 -7.49
C ASN A 51 5.80 -0.53 -8.98
N ALA A 52 6.77 -1.30 -9.49
CA ALA A 52 7.09 -1.32 -10.89
C ALA A 52 5.85 -1.74 -11.70
N GLN A 53 5.37 -0.86 -12.57
CA GLN A 53 4.19 -1.08 -13.40
C GLN A 53 4.55 -0.88 -14.87
N ALA A 54 4.27 -1.87 -15.70
CA ALA A 54 4.37 -1.76 -17.15
C ALA A 54 3.12 -2.36 -17.80
N GLY A 55 2.76 -1.83 -18.96
CA GLY A 55 1.81 -2.43 -19.88
C GLY A 55 2.59 -3.17 -20.96
N VAL A 56 2.26 -4.45 -21.17
CA VAL A 56 2.94 -5.29 -22.16
C VAL A 56 1.91 -6.04 -23.01
N THR A 57 2.23 -6.16 -24.30
CA THR A 57 1.50 -7.01 -25.24
C THR A 57 2.36 -8.22 -25.54
N VAL A 58 1.75 -9.40 -25.50
CA VAL A 58 2.44 -10.68 -25.74
C VAL A 58 1.88 -11.27 -27.02
N GLU A 59 2.76 -11.62 -27.93
CA GLU A 59 2.46 -12.25 -29.22
C GLU A 59 3.28 -13.53 -29.34
N GLN A 60 2.67 -14.63 -29.80
CA GLN A 60 3.40 -15.87 -30.00
C GLN A 60 4.27 -15.77 -31.25
N ASN A 61 5.57 -16.06 -31.15
CA ASN A 61 6.52 -15.98 -32.26
C ASN A 61 6.77 -17.37 -32.88
N ALA A 62 7.11 -18.36 -32.06
CA ALA A 62 7.36 -19.73 -32.49
C ALA A 62 6.64 -20.76 -31.59
N THR A 63 6.93 -22.04 -31.80
CA THR A 63 6.49 -23.10 -30.88
C THR A 63 7.18 -22.86 -29.53
N ASP A 64 6.37 -22.59 -28.51
CA ASP A 64 6.78 -22.40 -27.10
C ASP A 64 7.56 -21.10 -26.79
N THR A 65 7.59 -20.11 -27.71
CA THR A 65 8.19 -18.79 -27.45
C THR A 65 7.28 -17.61 -27.80
N TYR A 66 7.44 -16.53 -27.04
CA TYR A 66 6.63 -15.31 -27.13
C TYR A 66 7.48 -14.05 -27.25
N ASP A 67 7.00 -13.12 -28.08
CA ASP A 67 7.49 -11.76 -28.18
C ASP A 67 6.67 -10.85 -27.25
N VAL A 68 7.37 -10.07 -26.42
CA VAL A 68 6.76 -9.18 -25.44
C VAL A 68 7.06 -7.74 -25.79
N THR A 69 6.06 -7.03 -26.31
CA THR A 69 6.19 -5.61 -26.67
C THR A 69 5.79 -4.72 -25.49
N LEU A 70 6.67 -3.79 -25.12
CA LEU A 70 6.38 -2.79 -24.09
C LEU A 70 5.44 -1.72 -24.66
N THR A 71 4.22 -1.62 -24.14
CA THR A 71 3.20 -0.65 -24.60
C THR A 71 3.05 0.55 -23.68
N LYS A 72 3.38 0.40 -22.39
CA LYS A 72 3.38 1.49 -21.42
C LYS A 72 4.41 1.24 -20.33
N LEU A 73 5.11 2.27 -19.90
CA LEU A 73 5.99 2.25 -18.74
C LEU A 73 5.40 3.16 -17.66
N GLY A 74 5.35 2.67 -16.41
CA GLY A 74 4.90 3.45 -15.26
C GLY A 74 5.98 4.38 -14.74
N ASP A 75 5.58 5.44 -14.05
CA ASP A 75 6.48 6.55 -13.66
C ASP A 75 7.67 6.14 -12.78
N ASN A 76 7.56 5.00 -12.08
CA ASN A 76 8.59 4.47 -11.19
C ASN A 76 9.17 3.13 -11.69
N THR A 77 9.05 2.86 -12.98
CA THR A 77 9.53 1.64 -13.63
C THR A 77 10.65 2.00 -14.60
N GLU A 78 11.77 1.31 -14.50
CA GLU A 78 12.92 1.55 -15.36
C GLU A 78 12.81 0.73 -16.65
N GLY A 79 12.31 -0.51 -16.56
CA GLY A 79 12.11 -1.36 -17.72
C GLY A 79 11.42 -2.68 -17.39
N ILE A 80 11.39 -3.55 -18.38
CA ILE A 80 10.91 -4.92 -18.28
C ILE A 80 11.98 -5.91 -18.76
N TYR A 81 11.94 -7.14 -18.25
CA TYR A 81 12.70 -8.28 -18.76
C TYR A 81 11.87 -9.57 -18.62
N CYS A 82 12.26 -10.63 -19.32
CA CYS A 82 11.65 -11.95 -19.16
C CYS A 82 12.46 -12.79 -18.16
N SER A 83 11.78 -13.50 -17.25
CA SER A 83 12.41 -14.18 -16.12
C SER A 83 13.39 -15.29 -16.50
N ASP A 84 13.28 -15.83 -17.71
CA ASP A 84 14.14 -16.85 -18.29
C ASP A 84 15.43 -16.28 -18.91
N GLN A 85 15.35 -15.10 -19.55
CA GLN A 85 16.49 -14.44 -20.19
C GLN A 85 17.36 -13.63 -19.21
N GLY A 86 16.81 -13.25 -18.06
CA GLY A 86 17.51 -12.50 -17.03
C GLY A 86 17.52 -10.98 -17.27
N TYR A 87 18.14 -10.24 -16.36
CA TYR A 87 18.06 -8.77 -16.31
C TYR A 87 18.84 -8.07 -17.43
N ASP A 88 19.88 -8.70 -17.99
CA ASP A 88 20.73 -8.11 -19.04
C ASP A 88 19.97 -7.92 -20.37
N GLU A 89 18.93 -8.73 -20.60
CA GLU A 89 18.00 -8.58 -21.72
C GLU A 89 16.73 -7.86 -21.28
N ASN A 90 16.84 -6.53 -21.20
CA ASN A 90 15.73 -5.68 -20.79
C ASN A 90 15.34 -4.67 -21.87
N VAL A 91 14.09 -4.21 -21.74
CA VAL A 91 13.51 -3.15 -22.56
C VAL A 91 13.06 -2.01 -21.66
N THR A 92 13.61 -0.82 -21.89
CA THR A 92 13.30 0.40 -21.11
C THR A 92 12.49 1.42 -21.91
N SER A 93 12.38 1.26 -23.23
CA SER A 93 11.67 2.20 -24.10
C SER A 93 10.40 1.59 -24.66
N VAL A 94 9.28 2.31 -24.53
CA VAL A 94 7.99 1.93 -25.10
C VAL A 94 8.11 1.76 -26.62
N GLY A 95 7.49 0.71 -27.15
CA GLY A 95 7.50 0.32 -28.57
C GLY A 95 8.59 -0.69 -28.94
N ASN A 96 9.59 -0.89 -28.08
CA ASN A 96 10.54 -1.99 -28.23
C ASN A 96 9.96 -3.29 -27.65
N ARG A 97 10.54 -4.41 -28.04
CA ARG A 97 10.08 -5.74 -27.61
C ARG A 97 11.23 -6.63 -27.15
N LEU A 98 10.93 -7.49 -26.19
CA LEU A 98 11.70 -8.69 -25.90
C LEU A 98 11.26 -9.77 -26.88
N THR A 99 12.19 -10.61 -27.29
CA THR A 99 11.97 -11.68 -28.28
C THR A 99 12.33 -13.00 -27.61
N ASP A 100 11.70 -14.09 -28.02
CA ASP A 100 12.02 -15.44 -27.56
C ASP A 100 11.88 -15.68 -26.05
N CYS A 101 10.89 -15.05 -25.39
CA CYS A 101 10.57 -15.38 -24.01
C CYS A 101 9.86 -16.75 -23.95
N ASP A 102 10.33 -17.65 -23.10
CA ASP A 102 9.77 -19.00 -22.92
C ASP A 102 8.31 -18.98 -22.48
N GLU A 103 7.52 -19.99 -22.87
CA GLU A 103 6.12 -20.15 -22.46
C GLU A 103 5.89 -20.19 -20.95
N ASN A 104 6.87 -20.59 -20.16
CA ASN A 104 6.78 -20.63 -18.70
C ASN A 104 7.41 -19.40 -18.03
N ALA A 105 7.92 -18.46 -18.82
CA ALA A 105 8.54 -17.26 -18.28
C ALA A 105 7.49 -16.23 -17.84
N SER A 106 7.92 -15.36 -16.94
CA SER A 106 7.16 -14.20 -16.49
C SER A 106 7.83 -12.93 -16.95
N VAL A 107 7.03 -11.99 -17.44
CA VAL A 107 7.44 -10.63 -17.75
C VAL A 107 7.47 -9.85 -16.44
N VAL A 108 8.67 -9.38 -16.08
CA VAL A 108 8.94 -8.69 -14.83
C VAL A 108 9.30 -7.25 -15.13
N ALA A 109 8.58 -6.32 -14.51
CA ALA A 109 8.95 -4.92 -14.46
C ALA A 109 9.88 -4.68 -13.27
N TYR A 110 10.88 -3.82 -13.44
CA TYR A 110 11.82 -3.48 -12.38
C TYR A 110 11.97 -1.97 -12.22
N THR A 111 12.39 -1.57 -11.03
CA THR A 111 12.75 -0.19 -10.71
C THR A 111 14.20 -0.10 -10.23
N SER A 112 14.74 1.12 -10.19
CA SER A 112 16.10 1.43 -9.75
C SER A 112 16.37 1.06 -8.27
N GLY A 113 15.33 0.79 -7.49
CA GLY A 113 15.41 0.39 -6.08
C GLY A 113 15.55 -1.12 -5.79
N ASN A 114 15.82 -1.96 -6.81
CA ASN A 114 15.75 -3.44 -6.73
C ASN A 114 14.35 -4.01 -6.46
N ASP A 115 13.31 -3.19 -6.58
CA ASP A 115 11.94 -3.67 -6.50
C ASP A 115 11.51 -4.19 -7.89
N THR A 116 10.86 -5.35 -7.89
CA THR A 116 10.47 -6.06 -9.12
C THR A 116 9.04 -6.56 -8.99
N GLN A 117 8.29 -6.46 -10.06
CA GLN A 117 6.89 -6.85 -10.11
C GLN A 117 6.61 -7.69 -11.32
N VAL A 118 6.00 -8.86 -11.11
CA VAL A 118 5.48 -9.66 -12.22
C VAL A 118 4.29 -8.93 -12.82
N VAL A 119 4.42 -8.55 -14.09
CA VAL A 119 3.40 -7.86 -14.88
C VAL A 119 2.47 -8.88 -15.53
N ARG A 120 3.05 -9.97 -16.04
CA ARG A 120 2.32 -11.02 -16.74
C ARG A 120 3.13 -12.31 -16.75
N THR A 121 2.45 -13.44 -16.63
CA THR A 121 2.99 -14.77 -16.95
C THR A 121 2.56 -15.14 -18.36
N LEU A 122 3.49 -15.74 -19.11
CA LEU A 122 3.29 -16.13 -20.50
C LEU A 122 2.42 -17.39 -20.62
#